data_AF-U3BK26-F1
#
_entry.id   AF-U3BK26-F1
#
_cell.length_a   1.000
_cell.length_b   1.000
_cell.length_c   1.000
_cell.angle_alpha   90.00
_cell.angle_beta   90.00
_cell.angle_gamma   90.00
#
_symmetry.space_group_name_H-M   'P 1'
#
loop_
_entity.id
_entity.type
_entity.pdbx_description
1 polymer ?
#
loop_
_entity_poly.entity_id
_entity_poly.type
_entity_poly.pdbx_seq_one_letter_code
_entity_poly.pdbx_strand_id
1 'polypeptide(L)'
;MKTPNLFSFATSELSQDAFICWFLSWADPAYEQSDSSLHKCSIEFLRKIFKKHSLIAPVNISKIEVTKQDKNIDVLCAINEQYAILIEDKTWSKQHSDQLNRYKSEINSRGYTEDNILPIYYKTEEQSDLSEVLKSGYAPVLRSDILAVLTQYKGTNEVLLNYREYLEGRQQRIESFKTLPIKDWHWDSWVGFYQYLQTKLQNGNWDYVANPSGGFLGFWWSWNFDKDCDHYLQLELEKLCFKIWVGDNWDKRKTRNYWHELITDCAANLGTDLTVSKPPRFGNGSFMTVCIASNEYRITDEYGVIDLVKTINMLKDAEKIIEHASLLYNKAFKTDSQRLAFSV
;
A
#
# COMPACT_ATOMS: atom_id res chain seq x y z
N MET A 1 -18.00 19.65 -23.07
CA MET A 1 -17.04 20.18 -22.08
C MET A 1 -17.19 19.34 -20.83
N LYS A 2 -16.09 18.92 -20.19
CA LYS A 2 -16.19 18.20 -18.92
C LYS A 2 -16.55 19.22 -17.84
N THR A 3 -17.65 19.01 -17.11
CA THR A 3 -18.05 19.89 -16.01
C THR A 3 -16.95 19.90 -14.95
N PRO A 4 -16.58 21.05 -14.37
CA PRO A 4 -15.61 21.09 -13.27
C PRO A 4 -16.08 20.20 -12.11
N ASN A 5 -15.13 19.51 -11.47
CA ASN A 5 -15.40 18.63 -10.34
C ASN A 5 -14.81 19.24 -9.06
N LEU A 6 -15.64 19.40 -8.02
CA LEU A 6 -15.28 20.03 -6.75
C LEU A 6 -14.01 19.43 -6.11
N PHE A 7 -13.89 18.10 -6.12
CA PHE A 7 -12.80 17.37 -5.48
C PHE A 7 -11.52 17.35 -6.31
N SER A 8 -11.55 17.89 -7.53
CA SER A 8 -10.30 18.21 -8.26
C SER A 8 -9.53 19.37 -7.62
N PHE A 9 -10.21 20.20 -6.81
CA PHE A 9 -9.60 21.32 -6.08
C PHE A 9 -9.55 21.05 -4.56
N ALA A 10 -10.50 20.28 -4.05
CA ALA A 10 -10.59 19.91 -2.63
C ALA A 10 -9.91 18.55 -2.37
N THR A 11 -8.57 18.51 -2.49
CA THR A 11 -7.77 17.28 -2.44
C THR A 11 -7.09 17.01 -1.09
N SER A 12 -7.31 17.85 -0.08
CA SER A 12 -6.68 17.70 1.23
C SER A 12 -7.45 16.73 2.14
N GLU A 13 -6.79 16.22 3.17
CA GLU A 13 -7.43 15.44 4.25
C GLU A 13 -8.60 16.25 4.86
N LEU A 14 -8.43 17.56 5.09
CA LEU A 14 -9.51 18.42 5.63
C LEU A 14 -10.78 18.49 4.76
N SER A 15 -10.64 18.45 3.44
CA SER A 15 -11.79 18.39 2.53
C SER A 15 -12.42 17.00 2.50
N GLN A 16 -11.62 15.96 2.68
CA GLN A 16 -12.11 14.60 2.79
C GLN A 16 -12.86 14.39 4.12
N ASP A 17 -12.36 14.91 5.24
CA ASP A 17 -13.08 14.98 6.52
C ASP A 17 -14.45 15.64 6.35
N ALA A 18 -14.50 16.78 5.64
CA ALA A 18 -15.73 17.52 5.42
C ALA A 18 -16.74 16.69 4.60
N PHE A 19 -16.28 15.97 3.58
CA PHE A 19 -17.12 15.04 2.82
C PHE A 19 -17.61 13.90 3.70
N ILE A 20 -16.74 13.27 4.50
CA ILE A 20 -17.10 12.17 5.39
C ILE A 20 -18.15 12.63 6.40
N CYS A 21 -17.95 13.79 7.03
CA CYS A 21 -18.92 14.36 7.96
C CYS A 21 -20.27 14.60 7.27
N TRP A 22 -20.24 15.31 6.14
CA TRP A 22 -21.44 15.60 5.35
C TRP A 22 -22.18 14.31 4.96
N PHE A 23 -21.45 13.29 4.51
CA PHE A 23 -22.03 12.03 4.07
C PHE A 23 -22.63 11.26 5.24
N LEU A 24 -21.94 11.17 6.38
CA LEU A 24 -22.45 10.51 7.58
C LEU A 24 -23.68 11.22 8.16
N SER A 25 -23.76 12.55 8.09
CA SER A 25 -24.96 13.28 8.54
C SER A 25 -26.22 12.85 7.81
N TRP A 26 -26.14 12.45 6.53
CA TRP A 26 -27.30 11.94 5.78
C TRP A 26 -27.88 10.64 6.36
N ALA A 27 -27.14 9.89 7.19
CA ALA A 27 -27.67 8.72 7.87
C ALA A 27 -28.67 9.07 8.98
N ASP A 28 -28.78 10.33 9.40
CA ASP A 28 -29.80 10.73 10.37
C ASP A 28 -31.21 10.58 9.78
N PRO A 29 -32.16 9.94 10.47
CA PRO A 29 -33.55 9.81 10.00
C PRO A 29 -34.22 11.14 9.65
N ALA A 30 -33.79 12.25 10.27
CA ALA A 30 -34.31 13.58 9.97
C ALA A 30 -34.14 13.98 8.49
N TYR A 31 -33.16 13.40 7.78
CA TYR A 31 -32.88 13.70 6.38
C TYR A 31 -33.45 12.68 5.37
N GLU A 32 -34.09 11.60 5.84
CA GLU A 32 -34.60 10.53 4.95
C GLU A 32 -35.57 11.08 3.90
N GLN A 33 -36.46 11.99 4.30
CA GLN A 33 -37.45 12.60 3.41
C GLN A 33 -36.85 13.68 2.49
N SER A 34 -35.66 14.20 2.81
CA SER A 34 -34.99 15.25 2.02
C SER A 34 -34.25 14.66 0.82
N ASP A 35 -33.54 13.55 1.00
CA ASP A 35 -32.99 12.74 -0.10
C ASP A 35 -32.85 11.29 0.36
N SER A 36 -33.88 10.48 0.05
CA SER A 36 -33.94 9.06 0.44
C SER A 36 -32.83 8.21 -0.17
N SER A 37 -32.31 8.61 -1.34
CA SER A 37 -31.20 7.90 -1.99
C SER A 37 -29.89 8.16 -1.26
N LEU A 38 -29.65 9.40 -0.81
CA LEU A 38 -28.45 9.77 -0.05
C LEU A 38 -28.49 9.16 1.34
N HIS A 39 -29.64 9.26 2.00
CA HIS A 39 -29.88 8.63 3.30
C HIS A 39 -29.58 7.13 3.24
N LYS A 40 -30.19 6.40 2.29
CA LYS A 40 -29.93 4.97 2.10
C LYS A 40 -28.45 4.68 1.82
N CYS A 41 -27.80 5.47 0.97
CA CYS A 41 -26.39 5.29 0.65
C CYS A 41 -25.48 5.48 1.89
N SER A 42 -25.80 6.45 2.75
CA SER A 42 -25.07 6.69 3.99
C SER A 42 -25.30 5.57 5.02
N ILE A 43 -26.54 5.05 5.12
CA ILE A 43 -26.84 3.87 5.95
C ILE A 43 -26.05 2.63 5.47
N GLU A 44 -25.90 2.42 4.16
CA GLU A 44 -25.05 1.35 3.64
C GLU A 44 -23.57 1.53 3.99
N PHE A 45 -23.09 2.77 4.07
CA PHE A 45 -21.74 3.06 4.56
C PHE A 45 -21.57 2.65 6.03
N LEU A 46 -22.54 3.00 6.88
CA LEU A 46 -22.56 2.57 8.28
C LEU A 46 -22.57 1.03 8.37
N ARG A 47 -23.44 0.35 7.62
CA ARG A 47 -23.48 -1.12 7.57
C ARG A 47 -22.14 -1.73 7.17
N LYS A 48 -21.44 -1.12 6.21
CA LYS A 48 -20.09 -1.54 5.80
C LYS A 48 -19.09 -1.40 6.94
N ILE A 49 -19.14 -0.30 7.70
CA ILE A 49 -18.29 -0.07 8.89
C ILE A 49 -18.54 -1.13 9.96
N PHE A 50 -19.79 -1.40 10.32
CA PHE A 50 -20.11 -2.46 11.30
C PHE A 50 -19.61 -3.83 10.83
N LYS A 51 -19.81 -4.16 9.55
CA LYS A 51 -19.34 -5.43 8.97
C LYS A 51 -17.81 -5.57 9.02
N LYS A 52 -17.05 -4.48 8.90
CA LYS A 52 -15.58 -4.48 9.03
C LYS A 52 -15.13 -4.89 10.44
N HIS A 53 -15.97 -4.68 11.44
CA HIS A 53 -15.79 -5.10 12.83
C HIS A 53 -16.53 -6.40 13.18
N SER A 54 -17.03 -7.13 12.18
CA SER A 54 -17.85 -8.34 12.37
C SER A 54 -19.13 -8.12 13.20
N LEU A 55 -19.66 -6.90 13.18
CA LEU A 55 -20.91 -6.52 13.85
C LEU A 55 -22.04 -6.30 12.84
N ILE A 56 -23.27 -6.29 13.34
CA ILE A 56 -24.48 -5.92 12.60
C ILE A 56 -24.84 -4.49 13.01
N ALA A 57 -25.06 -3.61 12.03
CA ALA A 57 -25.51 -2.25 12.31
C ALA A 57 -26.89 -2.25 13.02
N PRO A 58 -27.15 -1.31 13.94
CA PRO A 58 -28.45 -1.18 14.59
C PRO A 58 -29.59 -1.14 13.59
N VAL A 59 -30.64 -1.92 13.83
CA VAL A 59 -31.84 -1.93 12.98
C VAL A 59 -32.55 -0.57 13.05
N ASN A 60 -32.61 0.00 14.25
CA ASN A 60 -33.21 1.32 14.50
C ASN A 60 -32.10 2.32 14.80
N ILE A 61 -31.86 3.23 13.88
CA ILE A 61 -31.05 4.43 14.10
C ILE A 61 -32.04 5.55 14.40
N SER A 62 -32.02 6.07 15.63
CA SER A 62 -32.88 7.17 16.05
C SER A 62 -32.15 8.51 16.04
N LYS A 63 -30.81 8.50 16.11
CA LYS A 63 -29.99 9.70 16.20
C LYS A 63 -28.58 9.45 15.65
N ILE A 64 -28.10 10.39 14.84
CA ILE A 64 -26.71 10.45 14.37
C ILE A 64 -26.11 11.80 14.78
N GLU A 65 -25.00 11.75 15.52
CA GLU A 65 -24.21 12.95 15.83
C GLU A 65 -22.84 12.84 15.18
N VAL A 66 -22.49 13.81 14.34
CA VAL A 66 -21.21 13.85 13.63
C VAL A 66 -20.43 15.06 14.07
N THR A 67 -19.23 14.84 14.57
CA THR A 67 -18.31 15.89 15.01
C THR A 67 -17.02 15.80 14.19
N LYS A 68 -16.61 16.94 13.63
CA LYS A 68 -15.34 17.09 12.91
C LYS A 68 -14.24 17.52 13.88
N GLN A 69 -13.04 16.92 13.75
CA GLN A 69 -11.83 17.32 14.49
C GLN A 69 -11.99 17.35 16.01
N ASP A 70 -12.54 16.28 16.57
CA ASP A 70 -12.75 16.16 18.01
C ASP A 70 -11.53 15.58 18.72
N LYS A 71 -10.83 16.40 19.51
CA LYS A 71 -9.59 16.01 20.22
C LYS A 71 -8.54 15.37 19.29
N ASN A 72 -8.44 15.88 18.06
CA ASN A 72 -7.60 15.41 16.95
C ASN A 72 -8.08 14.12 16.26
N ILE A 73 -9.27 13.61 16.58
CA ILE A 73 -9.95 12.60 15.78
C ILE A 73 -10.57 13.31 14.58
N ASP A 74 -10.20 12.92 13.36
CA ASP A 74 -10.63 13.62 12.14
C ASP A 74 -12.16 13.67 12.02
N VAL A 75 -12.83 12.51 12.20
CA VAL A 75 -14.29 12.42 12.30
C VAL A 75 -14.73 11.47 13.40
N LEU A 76 -15.62 11.95 14.28
CA LEU A 76 -16.34 11.15 15.26
C LEU A 76 -17.82 11.10 14.88
N CYS A 77 -18.40 9.91 14.80
CA CYS A 77 -19.82 9.69 14.55
C CYS A 77 -20.42 8.83 15.67
N ALA A 78 -21.30 9.41 16.47
CA ALA A 78 -22.06 8.71 17.50
C ALA A 78 -23.42 8.27 16.96
N ILE A 79 -23.78 7.00 17.18
CA ILE A 79 -25.06 6.41 16.75
C ILE A 79 -25.84 6.01 17.99
N ASN A 80 -27.05 6.57 18.14
CA ASN A 80 -27.93 6.34 19.28
C ASN A 80 -27.27 6.55 20.66
N GLU A 81 -26.20 7.37 20.73
CA GLU A 81 -25.37 7.56 21.92
C GLU A 81 -24.75 6.26 22.48
N GLN A 82 -24.78 5.18 21.68
CA GLN A 82 -24.35 3.84 22.07
C GLN A 82 -23.05 3.45 21.35
N TYR A 83 -22.97 3.71 20.04
CA TYR A 83 -21.82 3.37 19.23
C TYR A 83 -21.02 4.61 18.87
N ALA A 84 -19.70 4.52 18.92
CA ALA A 84 -18.78 5.56 18.49
C ALA A 84 -17.93 5.06 17.32
N ILE A 85 -18.17 5.60 16.13
CA ILE A 85 -17.30 5.40 14.97
C ILE A 85 -16.28 6.53 14.98
N LEU A 86 -15.01 6.17 15.13
CA LEU A 86 -13.89 7.09 15.07
C LEU A 86 -13.10 6.83 13.80
N ILE A 87 -13.04 7.83 12.93
CA ILE A 87 -12.45 7.75 11.60
C ILE A 87 -11.17 8.58 11.62
N GLU A 88 -10.06 7.91 11.36
CA GLU A 88 -8.81 8.55 10.98
C GLU A 88 -8.76 8.64 9.46
N ASP A 89 -8.70 9.86 8.94
CA ASP A 89 -8.61 10.15 7.51
C ASP A 89 -7.14 10.19 7.11
N LYS A 90 -6.80 9.48 6.03
CA LYS A 90 -5.53 9.66 5.34
C LYS A 90 -5.75 9.74 3.83
N THR A 91 -5.11 10.74 3.21
CA THR A 91 -4.93 10.77 1.75
C THR A 91 -3.59 10.12 1.42
N TRP A 92 -2.50 10.87 1.38
CA TRP A 92 -1.15 10.37 1.11
C TRP A 92 -0.40 9.93 2.35
N SER A 93 -0.63 10.60 3.48
CA SER A 93 0.17 10.38 4.69
C SER A 93 -0.13 9.02 5.35
N LYS A 94 0.80 8.55 6.19
CA LYS A 94 0.62 7.36 7.04
C LYS A 94 0.35 7.81 8.47
N GLN A 95 -0.31 6.94 9.24
CA GLN A 95 -0.38 7.11 10.68
C GLN A 95 1.01 7.18 11.30
N HIS A 96 1.17 7.99 12.35
CA HIS A 96 2.43 8.13 13.08
C HIS A 96 2.15 8.47 14.55
N SER A 97 3.20 8.45 15.38
CA SER A 97 3.17 8.96 16.76
C SER A 97 2.11 8.33 17.68
N ASP A 98 1.83 7.04 17.51
CA ASP A 98 0.87 6.25 18.32
C ASP A 98 -0.55 6.86 18.40
N GLN A 99 -0.90 7.70 17.42
CA GLN A 99 -2.13 8.49 17.45
C GLN A 99 -3.40 7.62 17.53
N LEU A 100 -3.40 6.47 16.85
CA LEU A 100 -4.53 5.56 16.78
C LEU A 100 -4.94 5.03 18.16
N ASN A 101 -3.95 4.69 19.01
CA ASN A 101 -4.20 4.19 20.35
C ASN A 101 -4.73 5.30 21.27
N ARG A 102 -4.14 6.50 21.18
CA ARG A 102 -4.60 7.68 21.94
C ARG A 102 -6.08 8.00 21.68
N TYR A 103 -6.52 7.94 20.43
CA TYR A 103 -7.92 8.23 20.07
C TYR A 103 -8.92 7.23 20.65
N LYS A 104 -8.58 5.93 20.67
CA LYS A 104 -9.41 4.92 21.34
C LYS A 104 -9.49 5.19 22.84
N SER A 105 -8.38 5.52 23.49
CA SER A 105 -8.35 5.85 24.92
C SER A 105 -9.21 7.08 25.25
N GLU A 106 -9.16 8.11 24.42
CA GLU A 106 -10.01 9.29 24.54
C GLU A 106 -11.51 8.91 24.49
N ILE A 107 -11.93 8.09 23.52
CA ILE A 107 -13.35 7.70 23.41
C ILE A 107 -13.80 6.72 24.51
N ASN A 108 -12.94 5.78 24.91
CA ASN A 108 -13.19 4.93 26.09
C ASN A 108 -13.45 5.79 27.35
N SER A 109 -12.69 6.88 27.53
CA SER A 109 -12.86 7.77 28.69
C SER A 109 -14.22 8.49 28.75
N ARG A 110 -14.96 8.51 27.63
CA ARG A 110 -16.29 9.13 27.52
C ARG A 110 -17.44 8.17 27.85
N GLY A 111 -17.14 6.94 28.27
CA GLY A 111 -18.14 5.97 28.72
C GLY A 111 -18.63 5.00 27.65
N TYR A 112 -18.05 5.03 26.44
CA TYR A 112 -18.30 4.00 25.43
C TYR A 112 -17.61 2.69 25.84
N THR A 113 -18.30 1.57 25.71
CA THR A 113 -17.71 0.23 25.89
C THR A 113 -16.87 -0.14 24.66
N GLU A 114 -15.79 -0.89 24.85
CA GLU A 114 -14.87 -1.26 23.75
C GLU A 114 -15.59 -1.90 22.55
N ASP A 115 -16.56 -2.79 22.78
CA ASP A 115 -17.35 -3.45 21.72
C ASP A 115 -18.23 -2.50 20.88
N ASN A 116 -18.44 -1.28 21.38
CA ASN A 116 -19.22 -0.25 20.69
C ASN A 116 -18.35 0.85 20.08
N ILE A 117 -17.02 0.75 20.21
CA ILE A 117 -16.08 1.63 19.55
C ILE A 117 -15.67 0.98 18.24
N LEU A 118 -15.82 1.70 17.13
CA LEU A 118 -15.60 1.21 15.78
C LEU A 118 -14.51 2.06 15.10
N PRO A 119 -13.22 1.74 15.31
CA PRO A 119 -12.13 2.49 14.73
C PRO A 119 -11.99 2.20 13.24
N ILE A 120 -11.96 3.23 12.41
CA ILE A 120 -11.84 3.14 10.95
C ILE A 120 -10.65 3.93 10.47
N TYR A 121 -9.81 3.30 9.65
CA TYR A 121 -8.76 3.98 8.90
C TYR A 121 -9.25 4.19 7.47
N TYR A 122 -9.68 5.41 7.17
CA TYR A 122 -10.26 5.78 5.88
C TYR A 122 -9.15 6.28 4.96
N LYS A 123 -8.90 5.52 3.88
CA LYS A 123 -7.71 5.71 3.04
C LYS A 123 -8.07 5.68 1.56
N THR A 124 -7.87 6.80 0.85
CA THR A 124 -8.24 6.97 -0.57
C THR A 124 -7.07 6.81 -1.54
N GLU A 125 -5.83 7.03 -1.09
CA GLU A 125 -4.61 6.74 -1.84
C GLU A 125 -3.95 5.44 -1.33
N GLU A 126 -3.02 4.91 -2.10
CA GLU A 126 -2.45 3.59 -1.89
C GLU A 126 -1.41 3.55 -0.77
N GLN A 127 -1.38 2.45 -0.02
CA GLN A 127 -0.40 2.18 1.03
C GLN A 127 -0.11 0.68 1.02
N SER A 128 1.16 0.30 0.87
CA SER A 128 1.55 -1.11 0.76
C SER A 128 1.39 -1.88 2.07
N ASP A 129 1.63 -1.22 3.20
CA ASP A 129 1.68 -1.83 4.53
C ASP A 129 0.66 -1.19 5.47
N LEU A 130 -0.33 -1.98 5.88
CA LEU A 130 -1.38 -1.61 6.86
C LEU A 130 -1.21 -2.37 8.18
N SER A 131 -0.09 -3.05 8.41
CA SER A 131 0.13 -3.89 9.59
C SER A 131 -0.02 -3.13 10.90
N GLU A 132 0.53 -1.92 11.00
CA GLU A 132 0.37 -1.06 12.18
C GLU A 132 -1.09 -0.63 12.40
N VAL A 133 -1.81 -0.30 11.34
CA VAL A 133 -3.25 0.06 11.40
C VAL A 133 -4.05 -1.09 12.00
N LEU A 134 -3.83 -2.30 11.47
CA LEU A 134 -4.48 -3.52 11.93
C LEU A 134 -4.07 -3.87 13.38
N LYS A 135 -2.79 -3.73 13.72
CA LYS A 135 -2.27 -3.95 15.08
C LYS A 135 -2.89 -2.97 16.09
N SER A 136 -3.19 -1.74 15.67
CA SER A 136 -3.92 -0.75 16.47
C SER A 136 -5.43 -1.00 16.53
N GLY A 137 -5.96 -2.05 15.91
CA GLY A 137 -7.39 -2.38 15.95
C GLY A 137 -8.27 -1.50 15.06
N TYR A 138 -7.68 -0.76 14.12
CA TYR A 138 -8.43 0.01 13.14
C TYR A 138 -8.74 -0.85 11.93
N ALA A 139 -10.01 -0.83 11.49
CA ALA A 139 -10.40 -1.53 10.30
C ALA A 139 -10.20 -0.62 9.06
N PRO A 140 -9.42 -1.05 8.05
CA PRO A 140 -9.22 -0.25 6.84
C PRO A 140 -10.50 -0.17 6.01
N VAL A 141 -10.87 1.05 5.62
CA VAL A 141 -11.87 1.35 4.60
C VAL A 141 -11.14 2.03 3.44
N LEU A 142 -10.86 1.24 2.39
CA LEU A 142 -10.03 1.68 1.26
C LEU A 142 -10.90 2.25 0.13
N ARG A 143 -10.28 2.93 -0.84
CA ARG A 143 -10.98 3.51 -2.01
C ARG A 143 -11.97 2.55 -2.68
N SER A 144 -11.62 1.27 -2.82
CA SER A 144 -12.51 0.26 -3.40
C SER A 144 -13.75 -0.02 -2.55
N ASP A 145 -13.61 -0.04 -1.21
CA ASP A 145 -14.75 -0.17 -0.29
C ASP A 145 -15.67 1.05 -0.38
N ILE A 146 -15.09 2.24 -0.47
CA ILE A 146 -15.81 3.52 -0.59
C ILE A 146 -16.60 3.55 -1.90
N LEU A 147 -15.94 3.28 -3.03
CA LEU A 147 -16.60 3.22 -4.34
C LEU A 147 -17.72 2.17 -4.40
N ALA A 148 -17.53 1.01 -3.76
CA ALA A 148 -18.57 -0.02 -3.67
C ALA A 148 -19.85 0.46 -2.95
N VAL A 149 -19.74 1.47 -2.08
CA VAL A 149 -20.90 2.13 -1.45
C VAL A 149 -21.44 3.23 -2.35
N LEU A 150 -20.59 4.18 -2.78
CA LEU A 150 -21.03 5.37 -3.53
C LEU A 150 -21.67 5.05 -4.90
N THR A 151 -21.30 3.94 -5.53
CA THR A 151 -21.90 3.48 -6.80
C THR A 151 -23.34 3.00 -6.64
N GLN A 152 -23.78 2.72 -5.41
CA GLN A 152 -25.17 2.36 -5.12
C GLN A 152 -26.09 3.59 -5.14
N TYR A 153 -25.56 4.80 -4.96
CA TYR A 153 -26.34 6.03 -5.05
C TYR A 153 -26.93 6.24 -6.46
N LYS A 154 -28.26 6.42 -6.52
CA LYS A 154 -29.03 6.62 -7.76
C LYS A 154 -29.64 8.01 -7.91
N GLY A 155 -29.40 8.91 -6.97
CA GLY A 155 -29.88 10.30 -7.04
C GLY A 155 -28.95 11.20 -7.86
N THR A 156 -29.18 12.50 -7.76
CA THR A 156 -28.51 13.54 -8.56
C THR A 156 -27.69 14.53 -7.72
N ASN A 157 -27.44 14.25 -6.44
CA ASN A 157 -26.67 15.14 -5.57
C ASN A 157 -25.23 15.31 -6.09
N GLU A 158 -24.89 16.53 -6.50
CA GLU A 158 -23.63 16.82 -7.16
C GLU A 158 -22.41 16.61 -6.27
N VAL A 159 -22.51 16.82 -4.95
CA VAL A 159 -21.39 16.62 -4.02
C VAL A 159 -20.98 15.15 -3.99
N LEU A 160 -21.94 14.22 -3.83
CA LEU A 160 -21.64 12.78 -3.88
C LEU A 160 -21.13 12.37 -5.26
N LEU A 161 -21.79 12.81 -6.33
CA LEU A 161 -21.41 12.46 -7.70
C LEU A 161 -19.99 12.96 -8.03
N ASN A 162 -19.63 14.17 -7.62
CA ASN A 162 -18.30 14.73 -7.80
C ASN A 162 -17.25 13.92 -7.02
N TYR A 163 -17.52 13.58 -5.75
CA TYR A 163 -16.59 12.78 -4.96
C TYR A 163 -16.38 11.37 -5.55
N ARG A 164 -17.48 10.72 -5.98
CA ARG A 164 -17.42 9.42 -6.64
C ARG A 164 -16.61 9.49 -7.94
N GLU A 165 -16.91 10.44 -8.82
CA GLU A 165 -16.16 10.60 -10.08
C GLU A 165 -14.67 10.89 -9.82
N TYR A 166 -14.35 11.68 -8.79
CA TYR A 166 -12.97 11.93 -8.40
C TYR A 166 -12.25 10.63 -8.03
N LEU A 167 -12.84 9.81 -7.15
CA LEU A 167 -12.27 8.53 -6.74
C LEU A 167 -12.19 7.52 -7.89
N GLU A 168 -13.21 7.46 -8.77
CA GLU A 168 -13.19 6.64 -9.98
C GLU A 168 -12.06 7.07 -10.93
N GLY A 169 -11.84 8.37 -11.09
CA GLY A 169 -10.72 8.90 -11.86
C GLY A 169 -9.36 8.50 -11.28
N ARG A 170 -9.18 8.56 -9.96
CA ARG A 170 -7.96 8.05 -9.29
C ARG A 170 -7.78 6.55 -9.56
N GLN A 171 -8.84 5.76 -9.39
CA GLN A 171 -8.81 4.31 -9.65
C GLN A 171 -8.38 4.00 -11.09
N GLN A 172 -8.94 4.70 -12.08
CA GLN A 172 -8.60 4.50 -13.49
C GLN A 172 -7.13 4.81 -13.78
N ARG A 173 -6.57 5.87 -13.20
CA ARG A 173 -5.14 6.20 -13.38
C ARG A 173 -4.25 5.13 -12.76
N ILE A 174 -4.62 4.59 -11.61
CA ILE A 174 -3.87 3.51 -10.95
C ILE A 174 -3.94 2.23 -11.77
N GLU A 175 -5.09 1.91 -12.35
CA GLU A 175 -5.27 0.71 -13.18
C GLU A 175 -4.71 0.84 -14.62
N SER A 176 -4.25 2.03 -14.99
CA SER A 176 -3.73 2.32 -16.33
C SER A 176 -2.56 1.44 -16.75
N PHE A 177 -1.80 0.85 -15.81
CA PHE A 177 -0.71 -0.08 -16.12
C PHE A 177 -1.17 -1.32 -16.91
N LYS A 178 -2.45 -1.68 -16.82
CA LYS A 178 -3.05 -2.82 -17.51
C LYS A 178 -3.30 -2.54 -19.00
N THR A 179 -3.31 -1.28 -19.41
CA THR A 179 -3.77 -0.87 -20.75
C THR A 179 -2.81 0.06 -21.47
N LEU A 180 -2.05 0.89 -20.74
CA LEU A 180 -1.03 1.75 -21.33
C LEU A 180 0.22 0.93 -21.68
N PRO A 181 0.85 1.22 -22.84
CA PRO A 181 2.19 0.75 -23.10
C PRO A 181 3.16 1.14 -21.99
N ILE A 182 4.12 0.28 -21.65
CA ILE A 182 5.03 0.51 -20.49
C ILE A 182 5.83 1.82 -20.60
N LYS A 183 6.07 2.31 -21.82
CA LYS A 183 6.74 3.60 -22.08
C LYS A 183 5.90 4.82 -21.72
N ASP A 184 4.58 4.65 -21.66
CA ASP A 184 3.60 5.70 -21.37
C ASP A 184 3.13 5.63 -19.91
N TRP A 185 3.70 4.72 -19.12
CA TRP A 185 3.42 4.62 -17.69
C TRP A 185 3.85 5.87 -16.95
N HIS A 186 2.95 6.36 -16.12
CA HIS A 186 3.19 7.45 -15.18
C HIS A 186 3.24 6.90 -13.75
N TRP A 187 3.42 7.79 -12.77
CA TRP A 187 3.53 7.43 -11.35
C TRP A 187 2.41 6.49 -10.89
N ASP A 188 1.15 6.83 -11.17
CA ASP A 188 0.02 5.99 -10.76
C ASP A 188 0.01 4.61 -11.45
N SER A 189 0.48 4.49 -12.69
CA SER A 189 0.63 3.19 -13.35
C SER A 189 1.60 2.30 -12.58
N TRP A 190 2.74 2.86 -12.14
CA TRP A 190 3.71 2.14 -11.33
C TRP A 190 3.16 1.71 -9.97
N VAL A 191 2.40 2.57 -9.30
CA VAL A 191 1.72 2.22 -8.05
C VAL A 191 0.76 1.04 -8.26
N GLY A 192 -0.09 1.10 -9.30
CA GLY A 192 -1.02 0.01 -9.60
C GLY A 192 -0.32 -1.30 -9.97
N PHE A 193 0.78 -1.23 -10.72
CA PHE A 193 1.59 -2.39 -11.05
C PHE A 193 2.18 -3.03 -9.78
N TYR A 194 2.75 -2.23 -8.88
CA TYR A 194 3.33 -2.74 -7.63
C TYR A 194 2.28 -3.30 -6.66
N GLN A 195 1.08 -2.73 -6.60
CA GLN A 195 -0.04 -3.34 -5.87
C GLN A 195 -0.43 -4.71 -6.45
N TYR A 196 -0.45 -4.81 -7.78
CA TYR A 196 -0.69 -6.08 -8.45
C TYR A 196 0.39 -7.11 -8.12
N LEU A 197 1.67 -6.71 -8.18
CA LEU A 197 2.79 -7.57 -7.80
C LEU A 197 2.67 -8.04 -6.34
N GLN A 198 2.40 -7.13 -5.41
CA GLN A 198 2.23 -7.46 -3.99
C GLN A 198 1.17 -8.56 -3.79
N THR A 199 0.04 -8.43 -4.50
CA THR A 199 -1.06 -9.40 -4.44
C THR A 199 -0.66 -10.75 -5.07
N LYS A 200 0.02 -10.73 -6.21
CA LYS A 200 0.37 -11.95 -6.96
C LYS A 200 1.53 -12.73 -6.37
N LEU A 201 2.51 -12.04 -5.83
CA LEU A 201 3.66 -12.64 -5.13
C LEU A 201 3.30 -13.01 -3.69
N GLN A 202 2.18 -12.50 -3.14
CA GLN A 202 1.77 -12.67 -1.75
C GLN A 202 2.86 -12.26 -0.75
N ASN A 203 3.70 -11.32 -1.17
CA ASN A 203 4.86 -10.81 -0.46
C ASN A 203 5.18 -9.43 -1.04
N GLY A 204 6.04 -8.71 -0.35
CA GLY A 204 6.63 -7.46 -0.80
C GLY A 204 5.95 -6.24 -0.22
N ASN A 205 6.71 -5.15 -0.23
CA ASN A 205 6.29 -3.83 0.16
C ASN A 205 6.83 -2.83 -0.85
N TRP A 206 6.18 -1.68 -0.92
CA TRP A 206 6.59 -0.62 -1.84
C TRP A 206 6.34 0.76 -1.24
N ASP A 207 7.26 1.67 -1.53
CA ASP A 207 7.17 3.06 -1.10
C ASP A 207 8.08 3.94 -1.96
N TYR A 208 7.92 5.25 -1.81
CA TYR A 208 8.86 6.21 -2.37
C TYR A 208 10.21 6.16 -1.63
N VAL A 209 11.28 5.99 -2.40
CA VAL A 209 12.66 6.02 -1.91
C VAL A 209 13.28 7.35 -2.31
N ALA A 210 13.44 8.26 -1.34
CA ALA A 210 14.06 9.56 -1.57
C ALA A 210 15.55 9.43 -1.92
N ASN A 211 16.01 10.23 -2.89
CA ASN A 211 17.43 10.37 -3.21
C ASN A 211 17.72 11.81 -3.72
N PRO A 212 19.00 12.22 -3.83
CA PRO A 212 19.35 13.57 -4.28
C PRO A 212 18.87 13.96 -5.69
N SER A 213 18.38 13.01 -6.49
CA SER A 213 17.88 13.22 -7.86
C SER A 213 16.35 13.17 -7.95
N GLY A 214 15.62 13.22 -6.84
CA GLY A 214 14.15 13.22 -6.83
C GLY A 214 13.49 11.86 -6.55
N GLY A 215 14.27 10.87 -6.11
CA GLY A 215 13.78 9.57 -5.64
C GLY A 215 13.16 8.69 -6.74
N PHE A 216 12.54 7.58 -6.31
CA PHE A 216 11.81 6.65 -7.19
C PHE A 216 10.80 5.81 -6.39
N LEU A 217 9.85 5.15 -7.06
CA LEU A 217 9.00 4.15 -6.43
C LEU A 217 9.73 2.81 -6.37
N GLY A 218 10.02 2.33 -5.16
CA GLY A 218 10.67 1.05 -4.93
C GLY A 218 9.67 -0.04 -4.57
N PHE A 219 9.89 -1.27 -5.02
CA PHE A 219 9.18 -2.47 -4.55
C PHE A 219 10.21 -3.50 -4.11
N TRP A 220 10.17 -3.97 -2.87
CA TRP A 220 11.13 -4.94 -2.33
C TRP A 220 10.42 -6.17 -1.77
N TRP A 221 10.95 -7.36 -2.07
CA TRP A 221 10.38 -8.64 -1.68
C TRP A 221 11.47 -9.72 -1.65
N SER A 222 11.07 -10.96 -1.34
CA SER A 222 11.99 -12.12 -1.28
C SER A 222 13.14 -11.89 -0.29
N TRP A 223 12.83 -11.27 0.85
CA TRP A 223 13.81 -11.05 1.91
C TRP A 223 14.25 -12.37 2.55
N ASN A 224 15.56 -12.51 2.68
CA ASN A 224 16.18 -13.51 3.52
C ASN A 224 17.11 -12.77 4.49
N PHE A 225 16.84 -12.97 5.78
CA PHE A 225 17.57 -12.33 6.87
C PHE A 225 18.62 -13.31 7.39
N ASP A 226 19.90 -12.98 7.20
CA ASP A 226 21.03 -13.79 7.65
C ASP A 226 21.88 -12.99 8.63
N LYS A 227 22.63 -13.67 9.49
CA LYS A 227 23.44 -13.06 10.57
C LYS A 227 24.48 -12.06 10.04
N ASP A 228 24.95 -12.27 8.81
CA ASP A 228 26.07 -11.54 8.20
C ASP A 228 25.70 -10.79 6.92
N CYS A 229 24.70 -11.26 6.17
CA CYS A 229 24.29 -10.63 4.93
C CYS A 229 22.82 -10.90 4.58
N ASP A 230 21.94 -9.93 4.86
CA ASP A 230 20.58 -9.99 4.33
C ASP A 230 20.62 -9.82 2.81
N HIS A 231 19.66 -10.40 2.13
CA HIS A 231 19.55 -10.31 0.67
C HIS A 231 18.10 -10.39 0.23
N TYR A 232 17.79 -9.66 -0.82
CA TYR A 232 16.41 -9.45 -1.28
C TYR A 232 16.40 -8.95 -2.73
N LEU A 233 15.20 -8.92 -3.31
CA LEU A 233 14.96 -8.36 -4.64
C LEU A 233 14.31 -6.99 -4.51
N GLN A 234 14.67 -6.08 -5.42
CA GLN A 234 14.09 -4.75 -5.46
C GLN A 234 13.84 -4.28 -6.90
N LEU A 235 12.64 -3.78 -7.18
CA LEU A 235 12.36 -2.99 -8.37
C LEU A 235 12.64 -1.51 -8.07
N GLU A 236 13.41 -0.87 -8.94
CA GLU A 236 13.60 0.58 -9.00
C GLU A 236 13.03 1.07 -10.33
N LEU A 237 11.69 1.05 -10.43
CA LEU A 237 10.95 1.24 -11.68
C LEU A 237 11.40 0.22 -12.74
N GLU A 238 12.14 0.67 -13.74
CA GLU A 238 12.58 -0.13 -14.90
C GLU A 238 13.69 -1.12 -14.56
N LYS A 239 14.28 -1.03 -13.37
CA LYS A 239 15.40 -1.88 -12.96
C LYS A 239 14.93 -2.95 -11.99
N LEU A 240 15.23 -4.20 -12.32
CA LEU A 240 15.19 -5.30 -11.38
C LEU A 240 16.59 -5.49 -10.77
N CYS A 241 16.69 -5.34 -9.46
CA CYS A 241 17.94 -5.33 -8.70
C CYS A 241 18.01 -6.49 -7.71
N PHE A 242 19.17 -7.16 -7.68
CA PHE A 242 19.55 -8.06 -6.59
C PHE A 242 20.29 -7.24 -5.53
N LYS A 243 19.75 -7.22 -4.32
CA LYS A 243 20.22 -6.38 -3.22
C LYS A 243 20.77 -7.23 -2.10
N ILE A 244 21.74 -6.65 -1.40
CA ILE A 244 22.23 -7.16 -0.12
C ILE A 244 22.25 -6.04 0.92
N TRP A 245 22.16 -6.41 2.20
CA TRP A 245 22.52 -5.57 3.33
C TRP A 245 23.65 -6.22 4.13
N VAL A 246 24.68 -5.44 4.45
CA VAL A 246 25.84 -5.90 5.20
C VAL A 246 26.11 -4.97 6.37
N GLY A 247 26.13 -5.52 7.58
CA GLY A 247 26.42 -4.79 8.82
C GLY A 247 27.86 -4.26 8.89
N ASP A 248 28.11 -3.31 9.78
CA ASP A 248 29.40 -2.60 9.85
C ASP A 248 30.58 -3.48 10.32
N ASN A 249 30.29 -4.60 10.99
CA ASN A 249 31.31 -5.54 11.47
C ASN A 249 31.86 -6.48 10.37
N TRP A 250 31.39 -6.31 9.13
CA TRP A 250 31.70 -7.18 7.99
C TRP A 250 32.32 -6.38 6.85
N ASP A 251 33.23 -7.03 6.10
CA ASP A 251 33.85 -6.46 4.91
C ASP A 251 32.83 -6.39 3.76
N LYS A 252 32.16 -5.23 3.70
CA LYS A 252 31.14 -4.90 2.69
C LYS A 252 31.65 -5.11 1.27
N ARG A 253 32.92 -4.79 0.97
CA ARG A 253 33.47 -4.92 -0.39
C ARG A 253 33.60 -6.40 -0.74
N LYS A 254 34.18 -7.19 0.16
CA LYS A 254 34.40 -8.62 -0.06
C LYS A 254 33.07 -9.37 -0.17
N THR A 255 32.12 -9.10 0.72
CA THR A 255 30.78 -9.70 0.69
C THR A 255 30.02 -9.33 -0.59
N ARG A 256 30.04 -8.04 -0.99
CA ARG A 256 29.40 -7.59 -2.23
C ARG A 256 29.97 -8.27 -3.48
N ASN A 257 31.30 -8.37 -3.58
CA ASN A 257 31.93 -9.01 -4.73
C ASN A 257 31.60 -10.51 -4.78
N TYR A 258 31.60 -11.19 -3.64
CA TYR A 258 31.22 -12.59 -3.54
C TYR A 258 29.76 -12.83 -3.99
N TRP A 259 28.82 -12.02 -3.50
CA TRP A 259 27.42 -12.12 -3.92
C TRP A 259 27.19 -11.77 -5.39
N HIS A 260 27.97 -10.86 -5.96
CA HIS A 260 27.92 -10.56 -7.39
C HIS A 260 28.32 -11.78 -8.23
N GLU A 261 29.44 -12.44 -7.89
CA GLU A 261 29.90 -13.66 -8.56
C GLU A 261 28.86 -14.77 -8.40
N LEU A 262 28.38 -14.99 -7.17
CA LEU A 262 27.41 -16.04 -6.87
C LEU A 262 26.09 -15.90 -7.63
N ILE A 263 25.52 -14.69 -7.67
CA ILE A 263 24.27 -14.44 -8.41
C ILE A 263 24.50 -14.59 -9.92
N THR A 264 25.65 -14.14 -10.43
CA THR A 264 26.00 -14.28 -11.85
C THR A 264 26.11 -15.76 -12.24
N ASP A 265 26.78 -16.57 -11.43
CA ASP A 265 26.89 -18.01 -11.65
C ASP A 265 25.52 -18.71 -11.57
N CYS A 266 24.69 -18.34 -10.59
CA CYS A 266 23.35 -18.91 -10.47
C CYS A 266 22.47 -18.59 -11.70
N ALA A 267 22.46 -17.32 -12.13
CA ALA A 267 21.70 -16.91 -13.31
C ALA A 267 22.16 -17.64 -14.59
N ALA A 268 23.47 -17.90 -14.74
CA ALA A 268 24.00 -18.62 -15.90
C ALA A 268 23.65 -20.11 -15.91
N ASN A 269 23.48 -20.74 -14.75
CA ASN A 269 23.39 -22.21 -14.62
C ASN A 269 21.99 -22.75 -14.33
N LEU A 270 21.04 -21.91 -13.89
CA LEU A 270 19.69 -22.36 -13.51
C LEU A 270 18.70 -22.53 -14.68
N GLY A 271 19.09 -22.14 -15.89
CA GLY A 271 18.22 -22.25 -17.08
C GLY A 271 16.99 -21.34 -17.01
N THR A 272 17.11 -20.18 -16.37
CA THR A 272 16.08 -19.13 -16.31
C THR A 272 16.15 -18.21 -17.53
N ASP A 273 15.04 -17.54 -17.85
CA ASP A 273 15.02 -16.53 -18.92
C ASP A 273 15.64 -15.19 -18.49
N LEU A 274 15.87 -15.01 -17.18
CA LEU A 274 16.49 -13.81 -16.64
C LEU A 274 18.02 -13.87 -16.79
N THR A 275 18.58 -12.82 -17.38
CA THR A 275 20.03 -12.60 -17.43
C THR A 275 20.40 -11.44 -16.52
N VAL A 276 21.59 -11.51 -15.91
CA VAL A 276 22.05 -10.51 -14.95
C VAL A 276 23.40 -9.92 -15.35
N SER A 277 23.65 -8.70 -14.94
CA SER A 277 24.92 -8.01 -15.12
C SER A 277 25.29 -7.19 -13.90
N LYS A 278 26.55 -6.75 -13.88
CA LYS A 278 27.05 -5.85 -12.86
C LYS A 278 26.33 -4.49 -12.97
N PRO A 279 25.88 -3.88 -11.85
CA PRO A 279 25.36 -2.52 -11.88
C PRO A 279 26.43 -1.52 -12.37
N PRO A 280 26.03 -0.38 -12.98
CA PRO A 280 26.98 0.61 -13.51
C PRO A 280 28.03 1.07 -12.50
N ARG A 281 27.65 1.12 -11.22
CA ARG A 281 28.56 1.39 -10.11
C ARG A 281 28.14 0.57 -8.89
N PHE A 282 29.12 -0.01 -8.20
CA PHE A 282 28.88 -0.61 -6.90
C PHE A 282 28.77 0.45 -5.80
N GLY A 283 27.80 0.24 -4.90
CA GLY A 283 27.68 1.00 -3.66
C GLY A 283 28.74 0.61 -2.63
N ASN A 284 28.95 1.48 -1.64
CA ASN A 284 29.82 1.24 -0.48
C ASN A 284 29.06 1.38 0.86
N GLY A 285 27.76 1.69 0.82
CA GLY A 285 26.90 1.71 2.01
C GLY A 285 26.53 0.30 2.47
N SER A 286 25.72 0.20 3.52
CA SER A 286 25.28 -1.11 4.02
C SER A 286 24.30 -1.79 3.07
N PHE A 287 23.38 -1.04 2.45
CA PHE A 287 22.53 -1.54 1.36
C PHE A 287 23.23 -1.37 0.01
N MET A 288 23.38 -2.47 -0.74
CA MET A 288 24.11 -2.47 -2.01
C MET A 288 23.38 -3.27 -3.07
N THR A 289 23.48 -2.82 -4.33
CA THR A 289 23.08 -3.64 -5.49
C THR A 289 24.28 -4.44 -5.95
N VAL A 290 24.12 -5.76 -6.08
CA VAL A 290 25.18 -6.67 -6.53
C VAL A 290 25.02 -7.04 -7.99
N CYS A 291 23.78 -7.20 -8.46
CA CYS A 291 23.43 -7.46 -9.85
C CYS A 291 22.17 -6.70 -10.24
N ILE A 292 22.01 -6.44 -11.54
CA ILE A 292 20.77 -5.97 -12.16
C ILE A 292 20.37 -6.92 -13.29
N ALA A 293 19.08 -7.01 -13.59
CA ALA A 293 18.63 -7.65 -14.81
C ALA A 293 19.23 -6.93 -16.04
N SER A 294 19.73 -7.70 -17.01
CA SER A 294 20.28 -7.16 -18.26
C SER A 294 19.23 -7.06 -19.36
N ASN A 295 18.22 -7.93 -19.31
CA ASN A 295 17.03 -7.88 -20.15
C ASN A 295 15.87 -7.17 -19.43
N GLU A 296 14.94 -6.64 -20.22
CA GLU A 296 13.70 -6.07 -19.71
C GLU A 296 12.90 -7.13 -18.95
N TYR A 297 12.52 -6.84 -17.71
CA TYR A 297 11.76 -7.77 -16.88
C TYR A 297 10.25 -7.64 -17.11
N ARG A 298 9.79 -6.46 -17.56
CA ARG A 298 8.40 -6.17 -17.93
C ARG A 298 8.13 -6.69 -19.34
N ILE A 299 7.73 -7.94 -19.43
CA ILE A 299 7.41 -8.56 -20.72
C ILE A 299 6.15 -7.92 -21.28
N THR A 300 6.16 -7.57 -22.55
CA THR A 300 5.04 -6.89 -23.23
C THR A 300 4.53 -7.69 -24.42
N ASP A 301 3.30 -7.38 -24.82
CA ASP A 301 2.73 -7.81 -26.10
C ASP A 301 3.23 -6.94 -27.27
N GLU A 302 2.67 -7.18 -28.47
CA GLU A 302 3.02 -6.44 -29.68
C GLU A 302 2.68 -4.93 -29.63
N TYR A 303 1.80 -4.52 -28.71
CA TYR A 303 1.40 -3.12 -28.51
C TYR A 303 2.21 -2.44 -27.41
N GLY A 304 3.14 -3.16 -26.76
CA GLY A 304 3.94 -2.66 -25.65
C GLY A 304 3.19 -2.65 -24.32
N VAL A 305 2.01 -3.26 -24.25
CA VAL A 305 1.22 -3.41 -23.02
C VAL A 305 1.75 -4.63 -22.25
N ILE A 306 1.76 -4.55 -20.92
CA ILE A 306 2.38 -5.57 -20.08
C ILE A 306 1.66 -6.93 -20.16
N ASP A 307 2.42 -7.99 -20.42
CA ASP A 307 2.02 -9.37 -20.22
C ASP A 307 2.28 -9.75 -18.76
N LEU A 308 1.24 -9.65 -17.93
CA LEU A 308 1.35 -9.85 -16.49
C LEU A 308 1.76 -11.28 -16.11
N VAL A 309 1.41 -12.30 -16.91
CA VAL A 309 1.76 -13.69 -16.61
C VAL A 309 3.24 -13.90 -16.86
N LYS A 310 3.74 -13.50 -18.04
CA LYS A 310 5.16 -13.63 -18.36
C LYS A 310 6.04 -12.75 -17.47
N THR A 311 5.59 -11.54 -17.13
CA THR A 311 6.31 -10.67 -16.20
C THR A 311 6.43 -11.31 -14.82
N ILE A 312 5.36 -11.89 -14.27
CA ILE A 312 5.43 -12.60 -12.99
C ILE A 312 6.38 -13.80 -13.07
N ASN A 313 6.40 -14.55 -14.17
CA ASN A 313 7.34 -15.65 -14.34
C ASN A 313 8.79 -15.16 -14.37
N MET A 314 9.06 -14.03 -15.02
CA MET A 314 10.39 -13.39 -15.01
C MET A 314 10.82 -12.97 -13.60
N LEU A 315 9.91 -12.42 -12.79
CA LEU A 315 10.19 -12.08 -11.40
C LEU A 315 10.43 -13.32 -10.53
N LYS A 316 9.69 -14.42 -10.79
CA LYS A 316 9.92 -15.71 -10.12
C LYS A 316 11.25 -16.36 -10.50
N ASP A 317 11.74 -16.13 -11.71
CA ASP A 317 13.08 -16.56 -12.09
C ASP A 317 14.15 -15.79 -11.29
N ALA A 318 13.93 -14.51 -11.01
CA ALA A 318 14.78 -13.75 -10.09
C ALA A 318 14.75 -14.32 -8.67
N GLU A 319 13.57 -14.72 -8.18
CA GLU A 319 13.40 -15.40 -6.87
C GLU A 319 14.22 -16.70 -6.83
N LYS A 320 14.09 -17.56 -7.84
CA LYS A 320 14.88 -18.81 -7.91
C LYS A 320 16.39 -18.55 -7.88
N ILE A 321 16.86 -17.54 -8.60
CA ILE A 321 18.29 -17.18 -8.64
C ILE A 321 18.78 -16.78 -7.25
N ILE A 322 18.08 -15.85 -6.58
CA ILE A 322 18.52 -15.34 -5.27
C ILE A 322 18.38 -16.40 -4.17
N GLU A 323 17.34 -17.22 -4.23
CA GLU A 323 17.14 -18.36 -3.31
C GLU A 323 18.26 -19.41 -3.47
N HIS A 324 18.63 -19.76 -4.71
CA HIS A 324 19.71 -20.72 -4.93
C HIS A 324 21.08 -20.16 -4.48
N ALA A 325 21.35 -18.89 -4.77
CA ALA A 325 22.54 -18.20 -4.27
C ALA A 325 22.58 -18.23 -2.74
N SER A 326 21.45 -17.96 -2.08
CA SER A 326 21.33 -18.07 -0.61
C SER A 326 21.70 -19.45 -0.07
N LEU A 327 21.23 -20.52 -0.73
CA LEU A 327 21.55 -21.88 -0.34
C LEU A 327 23.05 -22.20 -0.50
N LEU A 328 23.68 -21.71 -1.57
CA LEU A 328 25.11 -21.89 -1.80
C LEU A 328 25.95 -21.08 -0.81
N TYR A 329 25.56 -19.83 -0.53
CA TYR A 329 26.16 -18.97 0.48
C TYR A 329 26.20 -19.68 1.84
N ASN A 330 25.05 -20.16 2.29
CA ASN A 330 24.92 -20.88 3.56
C ASN A 330 25.72 -22.19 3.61
N LYS A 331 25.84 -22.91 2.48
CA LYS A 331 26.68 -24.11 2.38
C LYS A 331 28.17 -23.83 2.41
N ALA A 332 28.61 -22.69 1.86
CA ALA A 332 30.01 -22.29 1.87
C ALA A 332 30.47 -21.90 3.29
N PHE A 333 29.56 -21.37 4.11
CA PHE A 333 29.84 -20.82 5.43
C PHE A 333 29.08 -21.55 6.56
N LYS A 334 29.42 -22.83 6.75
CA LYS A 334 28.76 -23.71 7.74
C LYS A 334 29.14 -23.41 9.19
N THR A 335 30.27 -22.73 9.43
CA THR A 335 30.75 -22.41 10.78
C THR A 335 31.13 -20.94 10.91
N ASP A 336 31.01 -20.38 12.12
CA ASP A 336 31.42 -19.00 12.41
C ASP A 336 32.90 -18.75 12.02
N SER A 337 33.77 -19.75 12.13
CA SER A 337 35.19 -19.64 11.76
C SER A 337 35.43 -19.42 10.26
N GLN A 338 34.56 -19.95 9.39
CA GLN A 338 34.66 -19.71 7.94
C GLN A 338 34.17 -18.31 7.59
N ARG A 339 33.20 -17.79 8.36
CA ARG A 339 32.67 -16.44 8.19
C ARG A 339 33.64 -15.36 8.69
N LEU A 340 34.49 -15.65 9.70
CA LEU A 340 35.55 -14.73 10.18
C LEU A 340 36.51 -14.24 9.08
N ALA A 341 36.60 -14.91 7.94
CA ALA A 341 37.36 -14.40 6.80
C ALA A 341 36.76 -13.12 6.18
N PHE A 342 35.52 -12.77 6.52
CA PHE A 342 34.79 -11.61 6.04
C PHE A 342 34.49 -10.60 7.16
N SER A 343 34.94 -10.84 8.41
CA SER A 343 34.89 -9.81 9.45
C SER A 343 36.01 -8.78 9.24
N VAL A 344 35.76 -7.53 9.64
CA VAL A 344 36.72 -6.42 9.56
C VAL A 344 37.73 -6.47 10.69
#